data_AF-A0A3N5PK85-F1
#
_entry.id   AF-A0A3N5PK85-F1
#
_cell.length_a   1.000
_cell.length_b   1.000
_cell.length_c   1.000
_cell.angle_alpha   90.00
_cell.angle_beta   90.00
_cell.angle_gamma   90.00
#
_symmetry.space_group_name_H-M   'P 1'
#
loop_
_entity.id
_entity.type
_entity.pdbx_description
1 polymer ?
#
loop_
_entity_poly.entity_id
_entity_poly.type
_entity_poly.pdbx_seq_one_letter_code
_entity_poly.pdbx_strand_id
1 'polypeptide(L)'
;MRTSNVTSVPIRALAAAWAELAEQQNSAGEPADANGLKVFLDCDDESLENRIRSEMDFAVFVEDRQDADAIVRATPVLADGKIRYHLVRFIGAGRFELIEATTRLHLPLGSSMQRRAS
;
A
#
# COMPACT_ATOMS: atom_id res chain seq x y z
N MET A 1 -5.78 -9.23 -19.35
CA MET A 1 -4.76 -8.19 -19.62
C MET A 1 -4.97 -7.09 -18.58
N ARG A 2 -4.21 -7.11 -17.47
CA ARG A 2 -4.34 -6.08 -16.42
C ARG A 2 -3.74 -4.78 -16.98
N THR A 3 -4.58 -3.80 -17.25
CA THR A 3 -4.14 -2.43 -17.56
C THR A 3 -3.59 -1.82 -16.28
N SER A 4 -2.29 -2.02 -16.03
CA SER A 4 -1.57 -1.22 -15.03
C SER A 4 -1.78 0.26 -15.38
N ASN A 5 -2.41 1.01 -14.48
CA ASN A 5 -2.48 2.45 -14.68
C ASN A 5 -1.06 2.98 -14.53
N VAL A 6 -0.61 3.81 -15.47
CA VAL A 6 0.72 4.44 -15.37
C VAL A 6 0.89 5.19 -14.03
N THR A 7 -0.22 5.63 -13.44
CA THR A 7 -0.24 6.34 -12.16
C THR A 7 -0.02 5.46 -10.93
N SER A 8 -0.16 4.14 -11.02
CA SER A 8 0.09 3.19 -9.92
C SER A 8 1.48 2.56 -9.96
N VAL A 9 2.26 2.81 -11.02
CA VAL A 9 3.64 2.29 -11.17
C VAL A 9 4.51 2.55 -9.92
N PRO A 10 4.51 3.74 -9.31
CA PRO A 10 5.31 3.99 -8.10
C PRO A 10 4.88 3.14 -6.90
N ILE A 11 3.59 2.85 -6.75
CA ILE A 11 3.07 2.03 -5.65
C ILE A 11 3.57 0.59 -5.83
N ARG A 12 3.42 0.05 -7.04
CA ARG A 12 3.85 -1.31 -7.35
C ARG A 12 5.36 -1.47 -7.18
N ALA A 13 6.14 -0.48 -7.63
CA ALA A 13 7.60 -0.49 -7.48
C ALA A 13 8.03 -0.46 -6.01
N LEU A 14 7.41 0.40 -5.18
CA LEU A 14 7.70 0.46 -3.75
C LEU A 14 7.31 -0.83 -3.05
N ALA A 15 6.12 -1.35 -3.31
CA ALA A 15 5.65 -2.59 -2.73
C ALA A 15 6.56 -3.78 -3.12
N ALA A 16 7.02 -3.85 -4.37
CA ALA A 16 7.92 -4.91 -4.82
C ALA A 16 9.29 -4.82 -4.14
N ALA A 17 9.86 -3.61 -4.00
CA ALA A 17 11.11 -3.41 -3.27
C ALA A 17 10.99 -3.81 -1.80
N TRP A 18 9.83 -3.57 -1.19
CA TRP A 18 9.54 -4.01 0.18
C TRP A 18 9.43 -5.52 0.30
N ALA A 19 8.79 -6.19 -0.67
CA ALA A 19 8.73 -7.65 -0.69
C ALA A 19 10.12 -8.26 -0.80
N GLU A 20 10.98 -7.72 -1.66
CA GLU A 20 12.37 -8.18 -1.80
C GLU A 20 13.18 -7.98 -0.50
N LEU A 21 13.06 -6.81 0.15
CA LEU A 21 13.68 -6.57 1.46
C LEU A 21 13.18 -7.56 2.51
N ALA A 22 11.90 -7.90 2.49
CA ALA A 22 11.33 -8.87 3.42
C ALA A 22 11.85 -10.29 3.19
N GLU A 23 12.01 -10.71 1.93
CA GLU A 23 12.62 -12.00 1.58
C GLU A 23 14.10 -12.08 2.01
N GLN A 24 14.86 -11.01 1.81
CA GLN A 24 16.27 -10.95 2.24
C GLN A 24 16.42 -11.04 3.76
N GLN A 25 15.54 -10.39 4.53
CA GLN A 25 15.57 -10.45 5.99
C GLN A 25 15.07 -11.80 6.55
N ASN A 26 14.07 -12.41 5.91
CA ASN A 26 13.59 -13.76 6.28
C ASN A 26 14.68 -14.83 6.14
N SER A 27 15.58 -14.67 5.16
CA SER A 27 16.67 -15.62 4.93
C SER A 27 17.74 -15.63 6.05
N ALA A 28 17.69 -14.68 7.00
CA ALA A 28 18.72 -14.45 7.99
C ALA A 28 18.40 -14.93 9.43
N GLY A 29 17.23 -15.52 9.74
CA GLY A 29 16.95 -15.83 11.15
C GLY A 29 15.82 -16.77 11.55
N GLU A 30 14.80 -17.03 10.73
CA GLU A 30 13.65 -17.88 11.15
C GLU A 30 13.11 -18.68 9.96
N PRO A 31 12.40 -19.81 10.17
CA PRO A 31 11.70 -20.48 9.08
C PRO A 31 10.74 -19.45 8.47
N ALA A 32 11.05 -19.05 7.23
CA ALA A 32 10.25 -18.11 6.48
C ALA A 32 8.80 -18.55 6.55
N ASP A 33 7.99 -17.80 7.28
CA ASP A 33 6.54 -17.88 7.18
C ASP A 33 6.28 -17.63 5.69
N ALA A 34 5.99 -18.70 4.94
CA ALA A 34 6.03 -18.71 3.47
C ALA A 34 4.93 -17.83 2.85
N ASN A 35 4.17 -17.13 3.70
CA ASN A 35 3.22 -16.11 3.36
C ASN A 35 3.99 -14.79 3.21
N GLY A 36 4.15 -14.33 1.96
CA GLY A 36 4.84 -13.09 1.59
C GLY A 36 4.37 -11.84 2.34
N LEU A 37 4.96 -10.68 2.02
CA LEU A 37 4.79 -9.40 2.72
C LEU A 37 3.37 -9.18 3.27
N LYS A 38 3.19 -9.19 4.61
CA LYS A 38 1.91 -8.94 5.26
C LYS A 38 1.61 -7.44 5.29
N VAL A 39 0.53 -7.02 4.65
CA VAL A 39 0.20 -5.61 4.46
C VAL A 39 -1.15 -5.28 5.08
N PHE A 40 -1.17 -4.28 5.95
CA PHE A 40 -2.39 -3.64 6.42
C PHE A 40 -2.67 -2.38 5.59
N LEU A 41 -3.87 -2.27 5.01
CA LEU A 41 -4.28 -1.09 4.24
C LEU A 41 -5.06 -0.13 5.14
N ASP A 42 -4.52 1.07 5.33
CA ASP A 42 -5.13 2.16 6.09
C ASP A 42 -5.63 3.24 5.10
N CYS A 43 -6.79 2.96 4.49
CA CYS A 43 -7.40 3.81 3.46
C CYS A 43 -8.80 4.25 3.91
N ASP A 44 -9.07 5.56 3.85
CA ASP A 44 -10.39 6.11 4.17
C ASP A 44 -11.48 5.82 3.10
N ASP A 45 -11.07 5.29 1.93
CA ASP A 45 -11.94 5.06 0.77
C ASP A 45 -11.74 3.64 0.23
N GLU A 46 -12.85 2.89 0.12
CA GLU A 46 -12.84 1.48 -0.28
C GLU A 46 -12.44 1.30 -1.76
N SER A 47 -12.75 2.26 -2.63
CA SER A 47 -12.35 2.20 -4.03
C SER A 47 -10.83 2.38 -4.17
N LEU A 48 -10.25 3.27 -3.38
CA LEU A 48 -8.81 3.47 -3.28
C LEU A 48 -8.11 2.25 -2.68
N GLU A 49 -8.68 1.68 -1.62
CA GLU A 49 -8.17 0.45 -1.00
C GLU A 49 -8.14 -0.70 -2.01
N ASN A 50 -9.25 -0.96 -2.70
CA ASN A 50 -9.35 -1.99 -3.73
C ASN A 50 -8.38 -1.74 -4.89
N ARG A 51 -8.17 -0.47 -5.25
CA ARG A 51 -7.18 -0.10 -6.26
C ARG A 51 -5.77 -0.46 -5.81
N ILE A 52 -5.34 -0.02 -4.62
CA ILE A 52 -4.01 -0.33 -4.09
C ILE A 52 -3.81 -1.84 -3.96
N ARG A 53 -4.82 -2.55 -3.42
CA ARG A 53 -4.84 -4.01 -3.31
C ARG A 53 -4.57 -4.69 -4.65
N SER A 54 -5.22 -4.22 -5.72
CA SER A 54 -5.06 -4.79 -7.07
C SER A 54 -3.66 -4.62 -7.69
N GLU A 55 -2.89 -3.66 -7.21
CA GLU A 55 -1.53 -3.36 -7.71
C GLU A 55 -0.44 -4.09 -6.89
N MET A 56 -0.83 -4.73 -5.78
CA MET A 56 0.03 -5.43 -4.83
C MET A 56 -0.38 -6.91 -4.73
N ASP A 57 -0.51 -7.60 -5.87
CA ASP A 57 -0.99 -9.00 -5.93
C ASP A 57 -0.07 -10.06 -5.29
N PHE A 58 1.15 -9.66 -4.92
CA PHE A 58 2.13 -10.49 -4.21
C PHE A 58 2.10 -10.30 -2.68
N ALA A 59 1.34 -9.33 -2.18
CA ALA A 59 1.22 -9.07 -0.75
C ALA A 59 0.07 -9.89 -0.13
N VAL A 60 0.23 -10.27 1.12
CA VAL A 60 -0.84 -10.88 1.93
C VAL A 60 -1.52 -9.77 2.71
N PHE A 61 -2.80 -9.50 2.44
CA PHE A 61 -3.53 -8.44 3.15
C PHE A 61 -4.04 -8.96 4.49
N VAL A 62 -3.70 -8.28 5.57
CA VAL A 62 -4.16 -8.60 6.93
C VAL A 62 -5.21 -7.59 7.40
N GLU A 63 -6.15 -8.06 8.22
CA GLU A 63 -7.22 -7.21 8.78
C GLU A 63 -6.76 -6.46 10.03
N ASP A 64 -5.82 -7.03 10.78
CA ASP A 64 -5.28 -6.45 12.01
C ASP A 64 -3.92 -5.79 11.76
N ARG A 65 -3.78 -4.55 12.23
CA ARG A 65 -2.55 -3.76 12.09
C ARG A 65 -1.34 -4.41 12.76
N GLN A 66 -1.56 -5.21 13.81
CA GLN A 66 -0.49 -5.83 14.60
C GLN A 66 0.18 -6.99 13.86
N ASP A 67 -0.51 -7.61 12.91
CA ASP A 67 0.01 -8.74 12.12
C ASP A 67 0.73 -8.30 10.84
N ALA A 68 0.81 -6.98 10.60
CA ALA A 68 1.39 -6.43 9.38
C ALA A 68 2.93 -6.28 9.48
N ASP A 69 3.61 -6.61 8.40
CA ASP A 69 5.00 -6.20 8.14
C ASP A 69 5.07 -4.74 7.65
N ALA A 70 4.03 -4.31 6.93
CA ALA A 70 3.92 -2.96 6.39
C ALA A 70 2.49 -2.41 6.48
N ILE A 71 2.38 -1.14 6.80
CA ILE A 71 1.14 -0.37 6.79
C ILE A 71 1.17 0.55 5.59
N VAL A 72 0.18 0.42 4.70
CA VAL A 72 0.02 1.32 3.56
C VAL A 72 -1.10 2.30 3.87
N ARG A 73 -0.73 3.55 4.14
CA ARG A 73 -1.67 4.64 4.40
C ARG A 73 -1.83 5.51 3.18
N ALA A 74 -3.08 5.75 2.76
CA ALA A 74 -3.36 6.65 1.64
C ALA A 74 -4.20 7.84 2.09
N THR A 75 -3.65 9.05 2.00
CA THR A 75 -4.31 10.29 2.46
C THR A 75 -4.54 11.24 1.28
N PRO A 76 -5.76 11.77 1.09
CA PRO A 76 -6.03 12.72 0.01
C PRO A 76 -5.32 14.06 0.27
N VAL A 77 -4.65 14.59 -0.75
CA VAL A 77 -4.11 15.95 -0.76
C VAL A 77 -5.03 16.83 -1.59
N LEU A 78 -5.57 17.87 -0.95
CA LEU A 78 -6.52 18.79 -1.55
C LEU A 78 -5.82 20.05 -2.08
N ALA A 79 -6.32 20.59 -3.19
CA ALA A 79 -6.11 21.99 -3.55
C ALA A 79 -7.41 22.54 -4.15
N ASP A 80 -7.78 23.75 -3.77
CA ASP A 80 -9.02 24.41 -4.19
C ASP A 80 -10.28 23.56 -3.90
N GLY A 81 -10.27 22.84 -2.77
CA GLY A 81 -11.37 21.94 -2.36
C GLY A 81 -11.48 20.65 -3.18
N LYS A 82 -10.55 20.38 -4.10
CA LYS A 82 -10.53 19.18 -4.95
C LYS A 82 -9.32 18.30 -4.64
N ILE A 83 -9.50 16.98 -4.67
CA ILE A 83 -8.39 16.03 -4.53
C ILE A 83 -7.45 16.21 -5.73
N ARG A 84 -6.18 16.53 -5.45
CA ARG A 84 -5.11 16.63 -6.47
C ARG A 84 -4.41 15.29 -6.67
N TYR A 85 -4.13 14.59 -5.57
CA TYR A 85 -3.53 13.26 -5.55
C TYR A 85 -3.74 12.64 -4.16
N HIS A 86 -3.50 11.34 -4.03
CA HIS A 86 -3.37 10.67 -2.74
C HIS A 86 -1.89 10.53 -2.41
N LEU A 87 -1.48 10.95 -1.22
CA LEU A 87 -0.17 10.64 -0.68
C LEU A 87 -0.23 9.24 -0.09
N VAL A 88 0.55 8.32 -0.66
CA VAL A 88 0.62 6.91 -0.23
C VAL A 88 1.91 6.70 0.53
N ARG A 89 1.80 6.33 1.81
CA ARG A 89 2.92 6.05 2.71
C ARG A 89 2.99 4.55 2.99
N PHE A 90 4.16 3.97 2.78
CA PHE A 90 4.52 2.62 3.19
C PHE A 90 5.32 2.75 4.48
N ILE A 91 4.74 2.30 5.59
CA ILE A 91 5.29 2.46 6.94
C ILE A 91 5.57 1.06 7.46
N GLY A 92 6.80 0.78 7.85
CA GLY A 92 7.14 -0.53 8.36
C GLY A 92 6.60 -0.78 9.75
N ALA A 93 6.35 -2.05 10.03
CA ALA A 93 5.90 -2.54 11.33
C ALA A 93 6.74 -3.75 11.76
N GLY A 94 6.75 -4.03 13.06
CA GLY A 94 7.59 -5.06 13.67
C GLY A 94 9.06 -4.91 13.27
N ARG A 95 9.60 -5.91 12.57
CA ARG A 95 11.00 -5.92 12.10
C ARG A 95 11.34 -4.83 11.07
N PHE A 96 10.35 -4.17 10.46
CA PHE A 96 10.57 -3.11 9.48
C PHE A 96 10.32 -1.70 10.02
N GLU A 97 10.12 -1.51 11.33
CA GLU A 97 9.69 -0.24 11.96
C GLU A 97 10.49 1.03 11.58
N LEU A 98 11.72 0.90 11.10
CA LEU A 98 12.59 2.02 10.71
C LEU A 98 12.54 2.36 9.22
N ILE A 99 11.75 1.64 8.42
CA ILE A 99 11.64 1.84 6.98
C ILE A 99 10.34 2.58 6.69
N GLU A 100 10.45 3.76 6.06
CA GLU A 100 9.30 4.49 5.53
C GLU A 100 9.59 4.92 4.09
N ALA A 101 8.62 4.76 3.20
CA ALA A 101 8.66 5.29 1.85
C ALA A 101 7.34 5.98 1.50
N THR A 102 7.40 7.02 0.68
CA THR A 102 6.22 7.79 0.29
C THR A 102 6.17 7.98 -1.21
N THR A 103 4.98 7.89 -1.79
CA THR A 103 4.73 8.19 -3.20
C THR A 103 3.41 8.93 -3.40
N ARG A 104 3.21 9.46 -4.62
CA ARG A 104 2.00 10.14 -5.02
C ARG A 104 1.21 9.27 -5.99
N LEU A 105 -0.06 9.07 -5.68
CA LEU A 105 -1.02 8.42 -6.55
C LEU A 105 -1.95 9.47 -7.17
N HIS A 106 -1.78 9.69 -8.46
CA HIS A 106 -2.68 10.52 -9.25
C HIS A 106 -3.82 9.64 -9.77
N LEU A 107 -5.04 9.87 -9.28
CA LEU A 107 -6.22 9.22 -9.84
C LEU A 107 -6.80 10.07 -10.97
N PRO A 108 -7.32 9.46 -12.05
CA PRO A 108 -8.05 10.19 -13.07
C PRO A 108 -9.22 10.97 -12.45
N LEU A 109 -9.45 12.21 -12.91
CA LEU A 109 -10.62 12.99 -12.53
C LEU A 109 -11.89 12.20 -12.86
N GLY A 110 -12.68 11.85 -11.83
CA GLY A 110 -13.91 11.05 -11.96
C GLY A 110 -13.91 9.71 -11.21
N SER A 111 -12.81 9.31 -10.55
CA SER A 111 -12.73 8.05 -9.78
C SER A 111 -13.22 8.16 -8.32
N SER A 112 -13.69 9.32 -7.87
CA SER A 112 -14.24 9.47 -6.52
C SER A 112 -15.75 9.23 -6.56
N MET A 113 -16.23 8.24 -5.81
CA MET A 113 -17.20 8.46 -4.72
C MET A 113 -17.88 7.16 -4.27
N GLN A 114 -17.34 6.53 -3.23
CA GLN A 114 -18.19 6.10 -2.11
C GLN A 114 -17.38 6.14 -0.81
N ARG A 115 -17.48 7.27 -0.10
CA ARG A 115 -16.96 7.41 1.26
C ARG A 115 -17.75 6.47 2.17
N ARG A 116 -17.09 5.66 3.00
CA ARG A 116 -17.78 4.93 4.06
C ARG A 116 -18.40 5.93 5.03
N ALA A 117 -19.71 5.86 5.22
CA ALA A 117 -20.36 6.51 6.35
C ALA A 117 -20.09 5.63 7.57
N SER A 118 -19.39 6.19 8.56
CA SER A 118 -19.20 5.59 9.88
C SER A 118 -20.51 5.46 10.63
#